data_AF-A0AAI9ZI64-F1
#
_entry.id   AF-A0AAI9ZI64-F1
#
_cell.length_a   1.000
_cell.length_b   1.000
_cell.length_c   1.000
_cell.angle_alpha   90.00
_cell.angle_beta   90.00
_cell.angle_gamma   90.00
#
_symmetry.space_group_name_H-M   'P 1'
#
loop_
_entity.id
_entity.type
_entity.pdbx_description
1 polymer ?
#
loop_
_entity_poly.entity_id
_entity_poly.type
_entity_poly.pdbx_seq_one_letter_code
_entity_poly.pdbx_strand_id
1 'polypeptide(L)'
;MRPIFKFYPHPPTVEEQWAEYKYGLHGQQPVELLEKMYRAKWRNGTYGRSWFTRRKAFWDKMKGLLNRGNTEEEALAVLRDLGSGSVPTAVAILCKERGEGTRPGRRKSRGQSVYSVCGSKHSRDESSSDEESS
;
A
#
# COMPACT_ATOMS: atom_id res chain seq x y z
N MET A 1 11.20 -23.93 0.34
CA MET A 1 10.89 -22.98 1.44
C MET A 1 10.61 -21.60 0.85
N ARG A 2 9.77 -20.78 1.49
CA ARG A 2 9.53 -19.38 1.08
C ARG A 2 10.51 -18.47 1.82
N PRO A 3 11.07 -17.43 1.20
CA PRO A 3 11.99 -16.53 1.89
C PRO A 3 11.24 -15.71 2.95
N ILE A 4 11.79 -15.64 4.15
CA ILE A 4 11.33 -14.72 5.21
C ILE A 4 12.01 -13.38 4.93
N PHE A 5 11.32 -12.51 4.19
CA PHE A 5 11.81 -11.15 3.96
C PHE A 5 11.41 -10.22 5.09
N LYS A 6 12.37 -9.44 5.59
CA LYS A 6 12.16 -8.44 6.63
C LYS A 6 12.54 -7.07 6.09
N PHE A 7 11.55 -6.20 5.93
CA PHE A 7 11.79 -4.80 5.62
C PHE A 7 12.57 -4.15 6.75
N TYR A 8 13.65 -3.45 6.40
CA TYR A 8 14.37 -2.65 7.38
C TYR A 8 13.54 -1.41 7.70
N PRO A 9 13.10 -1.15 8.94
CA PRO A 9 12.05 -0.17 9.20
C PRO A 9 12.45 1.28 8.85
N HIS A 10 13.73 1.64 8.91
CA HIS A 10 14.20 3.00 8.64
C HIS A 10 15.52 2.98 7.86
N PRO A 11 15.50 2.82 6.53
CA PRO A 11 16.71 3.04 5.75
C PRO A 11 17.14 4.51 5.97
N PRO A 12 18.35 4.76 6.51
CA PRO A 12 18.86 6.11 6.76
C PRO A 12 18.95 6.96 5.49
N THR A 13 19.13 6.34 4.33
CA THR A 13 19.39 7.03 3.07
C THR A 13 18.53 6.53 1.91
N VAL A 14 18.32 7.38 0.90
CA VAL A 14 17.51 7.04 -0.28
C VAL A 14 18.20 5.94 -1.11
N GLU A 15 19.52 5.93 -1.06
CA GLU A 15 20.42 4.95 -1.65
C GLU A 15 20.17 3.57 -1.04
N GLU A 16 20.13 3.45 0.30
CA GLU A 16 19.83 2.19 0.96
C GLU A 16 18.41 1.68 0.66
N GLN A 17 17.43 2.60 0.57
CA GLN A 17 16.06 2.25 0.21
C GLN A 17 15.95 1.73 -1.24
N TRP A 18 16.76 2.25 -2.16
CA TRP A 18 16.85 1.76 -3.53
C TRP A 18 17.65 0.45 -3.63
N ALA A 19 18.73 0.34 -2.87
CA ALA A 19 19.55 -0.86 -2.81
C ALA A 19 18.77 -2.07 -2.29
N GLU A 20 17.89 -1.88 -1.29
CA GLU A 20 16.94 -2.91 -0.82
C GLU A 20 16.10 -3.48 -1.99
N TYR A 21 15.75 -2.64 -2.96
CA TYR A 21 14.97 -3.06 -4.11
C TYR A 21 15.80 -3.73 -5.21
N LYS A 22 16.94 -3.14 -5.57
CA LYS A 22 17.72 -3.52 -6.75
C LYS A 22 18.80 -4.56 -6.48
N TYR A 23 19.58 -4.36 -5.42
CA TYR A 23 20.76 -5.18 -5.13
C TYR A 23 20.49 -6.21 -4.03
N GLY A 24 19.51 -5.92 -3.15
CA GLY A 24 19.32 -6.66 -1.91
C GLY A 24 20.22 -6.11 -0.82
N LEU A 25 19.74 -6.11 0.42
CA LEU A 25 20.43 -5.52 1.57
C LEU A 25 20.46 -6.55 2.71
N HIS A 26 21.53 -6.54 3.51
CA HIS A 26 21.70 -7.40 4.69
C HIS A 26 21.52 -8.92 4.42
N GLY A 27 22.06 -9.41 3.31
CA GLY A 27 21.96 -10.83 2.93
C GLY A 27 20.55 -11.27 2.49
N GLN A 28 19.63 -10.33 2.29
CA GLN A 28 18.32 -10.60 1.70
C GLN A 28 18.37 -10.41 0.18
N GLN A 29 17.57 -11.20 -0.53
CA GLN A 29 17.42 -11.05 -1.98
C GLN A 29 16.76 -9.71 -2.33
N PRO A 30 17.08 -9.13 -3.49
CA PRO A 30 16.45 -7.90 -3.95
C PRO A 30 14.94 -8.07 -4.09
N VAL A 31 14.19 -7.03 -3.70
CA VAL A 31 12.73 -7.03 -3.79
C VAL A 31 12.27 -7.22 -5.24
N GLU A 32 13.01 -6.70 -6.23
CA GLU A 32 12.73 -6.93 -7.65
C GLU A 32 12.68 -8.42 -8.00
N LEU A 33 13.66 -9.20 -7.52
CA LEU A 33 13.71 -10.64 -7.74
C LEU A 33 12.57 -11.36 -7.02
N LEU A 34 12.27 -10.95 -5.78
CA LEU A 34 11.18 -11.54 -4.99
C LEU A 34 9.81 -11.31 -5.64
N GLU A 35 9.55 -10.12 -6.18
CA GLU A 35 8.33 -9.85 -6.96
C GLU A 35 8.29 -10.69 -8.24
N LYS A 36 9.41 -10.89 -8.94
CA LYS A 36 9.48 -11.73 -10.14
C LYS A 36 9.22 -13.21 -9.84
N MET A 37 9.84 -13.77 -8.80
CA MET A 37 9.77 -15.19 -8.48
C MET A 37 8.50 -15.58 -7.73
N TYR A 38 8.09 -14.77 -6.75
CA TYR A 38 7.03 -15.13 -5.81
C TYR A 38 5.80 -14.22 -5.90
N ARG A 39 5.82 -13.16 -6.70
CA ARG A 39 4.73 -12.17 -6.85
C ARG A 39 4.27 -11.63 -5.50
N ALA A 40 3.05 -11.91 -5.06
CA ALA A 40 2.55 -11.46 -3.77
C ALA A 40 2.88 -12.41 -2.59
N LYS A 41 3.35 -13.63 -2.86
CA LYS A 41 3.47 -14.71 -1.86
C LYS A 41 4.66 -14.55 -0.90
N TRP A 42 5.62 -13.68 -1.21
CA TRP A 42 6.76 -13.39 -0.32
C TRP A 42 6.41 -12.32 0.72
N ARG A 43 5.31 -11.58 0.55
CA ARG A 43 4.83 -10.53 1.46
C ARG A 43 4.00 -11.12 2.61
N ASN A 44 4.59 -12.04 3.37
CA ASN A 44 3.91 -12.68 4.49
C ASN A 44 3.84 -11.73 5.70
N GLY A 45 2.62 -11.53 6.23
CA GLY A 45 2.37 -10.67 7.40
C GLY A 45 1.77 -9.31 7.06
N THR A 46 1.10 -8.71 8.05
CA THR A 46 0.45 -7.39 7.92
C THR A 46 1.49 -6.28 7.69
N TYR A 47 2.59 -6.30 8.45
CA TYR A 47 3.66 -5.32 8.34
C TYR A 47 4.35 -5.34 6.97
N GLY A 48 4.70 -6.52 6.44
CA GLY A 48 5.35 -6.63 5.12
C GLY A 48 4.49 -6.06 3.98
N ARG A 49 3.17 -6.29 4.02
CA ARG A 49 2.22 -5.72 3.04
C ARG A 49 2.10 -4.20 3.15
N SER A 50 2.05 -3.65 4.37
CA SER A 50 2.00 -2.20 4.59
C SER A 50 3.28 -1.50 4.15
N TRP A 51 4.45 -2.04 4.52
CA TRP A 51 5.76 -1.49 4.14
C TRP A 51 5.96 -1.52 2.63
N PHE A 52 5.65 -2.66 1.98
CA PHE A 52 5.69 -2.77 0.53
C PHE A 52 4.83 -1.70 -0.14
N THR A 53 3.58 -1.51 0.32
CA THR A 53 2.66 -0.56 -0.31
C THR A 53 3.16 0.88 -0.24
N ARG A 54 3.75 1.27 0.90
CA ARG A 54 4.34 2.61 1.10
C ARG A 54 5.58 2.80 0.22
N ARG A 55 6.53 1.86 0.26
CA ARG A 55 7.79 1.91 -0.51
C ARG A 55 7.60 1.76 -2.01
N LYS A 56 6.51 1.11 -2.44
CA LYS A 56 6.19 0.98 -3.86
C LYS A 56 6.06 2.33 -4.55
N ALA A 57 5.55 3.37 -3.88
CA ALA A 57 5.48 4.71 -4.45
C ALA A 57 6.89 5.27 -4.76
N PHE A 58 7.86 5.02 -3.87
CA PHE A 58 9.26 5.37 -4.07
C PHE A 58 9.89 4.62 -5.25
N TRP A 59 9.72 3.29 -5.30
CA TRP A 59 10.28 2.49 -6.41
C TRP A 59 9.63 2.82 -7.76
N ASP A 60 8.31 3.06 -7.78
CA ASP A 60 7.60 3.44 -9.00
C ASP A 60 8.08 4.82 -9.51
N LYS A 61 8.37 5.77 -8.60
CA LYS A 61 8.97 7.06 -8.95
C LYS A 61 10.39 6.89 -9.50
N MET A 62 11.25 6.10 -8.84
CA MET A 62 12.61 5.79 -9.32
C MET A 62 12.58 5.22 -10.74
N LYS A 63 11.80 4.16 -10.97
CA LYS A 63 11.65 3.57 -12.31
C LYS A 63 11.12 4.58 -13.33
N GLY A 64 10.21 5.45 -12.92
CA GLY A 64 9.69 6.53 -13.77
C GLY A 64 10.77 7.54 -14.18
N LEU A 65 11.72 7.85 -13.30
CA LEU A 65 12.86 8.73 -13.59
C LEU A 65 13.87 8.05 -14.51
N LEU A 66 14.20 6.78 -14.24
CA LEU A 66 15.08 5.97 -15.11
C LEU A 66 14.50 5.83 -16.52
N ASN A 67 13.20 5.58 -16.66
CA ASN A 67 12.53 5.50 -17.96
C ASN A 67 12.52 6.82 -18.74
N ARG A 68 12.70 7.97 -18.06
CA ARG A 68 12.84 9.28 -18.70
C ARG A 68 14.27 9.57 -19.16
N GLY A 69 15.21 8.64 -18.94
CA GLY A 69 16.62 8.78 -19.29
C GLY A 69 17.48 9.44 -18.21
N ASN A 70 16.96 9.60 -16.98
CA ASN A 70 17.79 10.07 -15.87
C ASN A 70 18.69 8.93 -15.37
N THR A 71 19.86 9.30 -14.88
CA THR A 71 20.77 8.37 -14.19
C THR A 71 20.22 7.99 -12.81
N GLU A 72 20.79 6.93 -12.22
CA GLU A 72 20.39 6.48 -10.88
C GLU A 72 20.67 7.57 -9.83
N GLU A 73 21.82 8.24 -9.95
CA GLU A 73 22.27 9.32 -9.08
C GLU A 73 21.35 10.55 -9.17
N GLU A 74 20.97 10.96 -10.37
CA GLU A 74 20.01 12.06 -10.58
C GLU A 74 18.64 11.73 -9.99
N ALA A 75 18.17 10.49 -10.21
CA ALA A 75 16.89 10.05 -9.68
C ALA A 75 16.88 10.02 -8.14
N LEU A 76 17.99 9.57 -7.54
CA LEU A 76 18.19 9.57 -6.09
C LEU A 76 18.28 11.00 -5.54
N ALA A 77 18.97 11.92 -6.22
CA ALA A 77 19.04 13.32 -5.85
C ALA A 77 17.65 13.98 -5.81
N VAL A 78 16.83 13.76 -6.85
CA VAL A 78 15.45 14.28 -6.89
C VAL A 78 14.62 13.76 -5.71
N LEU A 79 14.77 12.49 -5.34
CA LEU A 79 14.04 11.90 -4.22
C LEU A 79 14.55 12.36 -2.86
N ARG A 80 15.86 12.59 -2.74
CA ARG A 80 16.48 13.17 -1.55
C ARG A 80 15.94 14.58 -1.32
N ASP A 81 15.90 15.38 -2.36
CA ASP A 81 15.43 16.77 -2.30
C ASP A 81 13.93 16.82 -1.98
N LEU A 82 13.13 15.94 -2.59
CA LEU A 82 11.70 15.78 -2.27
C LEU A 82 11.47 15.47 -0.78
N GLY A 83 12.31 14.62 -0.19
CA GLY A 83 12.22 14.24 1.22
C GLY A 83 12.91 15.20 2.19
N SER A 84 13.54 16.27 1.69
CA SER A 84 14.44 17.11 2.48
C SER A 84 15.50 16.29 3.24
N GLY A 85 16.05 15.26 2.58
CA GLY A 85 17.03 14.31 3.15
C GLY A 85 16.43 13.13 3.93
N SER A 86 15.11 13.10 4.16
CA SER A 86 14.44 12.03 4.91
C SER A 86 13.67 11.07 3.99
N VAL A 87 14.05 9.79 4.00
CA VAL A 87 13.35 8.73 3.25
C VAL A 87 11.89 8.59 3.67
N PRO A 88 11.55 8.53 4.98
CA PRO A 88 10.15 8.50 5.40
C PRO A 88 9.33 9.68 4.90
N THR A 89 9.93 10.88 4.86
CA THR A 89 9.27 12.09 4.34
C THR A 89 9.02 11.99 2.84
N ALA A 90 10.03 11.59 2.05
CA ALA A 90 9.87 11.36 0.60
C ALA A 90 8.75 10.34 0.32
N VAL A 91 8.76 9.20 1.02
CA VAL A 91 7.74 8.16 0.87
C VAL A 91 6.35 8.69 1.24
N ALA A 92 6.24 9.49 2.30
CA ALA A 92 4.96 10.08 2.72
C ALA A 92 4.40 11.06 1.67
N ILE A 93 5.25 11.90 1.08
CA ILE A 93 4.88 12.83 0.00
C ILE A 93 4.41 12.05 -1.22
N LEU A 94 5.19 11.07 -1.68
CA LEU A 94 4.82 10.24 -2.84
C LEU A 94 3.55 9.41 -2.60
N CYS A 95 3.31 8.95 -1.37
CA CYS A 95 2.06 8.28 -1.01
C CYS A 95 0.85 9.22 -1.06
N LYS A 96 1.02 10.50 -0.71
CA LYS A 96 -0.04 11.52 -0.82
C LYS A 96 -0.33 11.84 -2.28
N GLU A 97 0.70 12.14 -3.08
CA GLU A 97 0.58 12.39 -4.53
C GLU A 97 -0.17 11.25 -5.24
N ARG A 98 0.16 10.00 -4.90
CA ARG A 98 -0.51 8.82 -5.46
C ARG A 98 -1.95 8.64 -4.95
N GLY A 99 -2.22 9.08 -3.72
CA GLY A 99 -3.52 8.91 -3.04
C GLY A 99 -4.57 9.95 -3.46
N GLU A 100 -4.15 11.13 -3.92
CA GLU A 100 -5.04 12.22 -4.37
C GLU A 100 -5.77 11.89 -5.68
N GLY A 101 -5.34 10.87 -6.43
CA GLY A 101 -5.95 10.50 -7.71
C GLY A 101 -6.98 9.35 -7.70
N THR A 102 -7.26 8.64 -6.59
CA THR A 102 -8.18 7.46 -6.68
C THR A 102 -8.83 6.95 -5.38
N ARG A 103 -8.88 7.71 -4.29
CA ARG A 103 -9.63 7.26 -3.09
C ARG A 103 -10.86 8.12 -2.84
N PRO A 104 -12.09 7.67 -3.18
CA PRO A 104 -13.28 8.29 -2.61
C PRO A 104 -13.16 8.23 -1.08
N GLY A 105 -13.38 9.38 -0.45
CA GLY A 105 -12.98 9.67 0.92
C GLY A 105 -13.30 8.55 1.90
N ARG A 106 -12.27 8.05 2.59
CA ARG A 106 -12.46 7.34 3.85
C ARG A 106 -12.97 8.37 4.86
N ARG A 107 -14.30 8.47 4.99
CA ARG A 107 -14.96 9.29 6.02
C ARG A 107 -14.27 9.02 7.36
N LYS A 108 -13.75 10.10 7.93
CA LYS A 108 -13.13 10.12 9.26
C LYS A 108 -14.27 10.05 10.27
N SER A 109 -14.70 8.85 10.66
CA SER A 109 -15.61 8.67 11.79
C SER A 109 -14.86 8.94 13.10
N ARG A 110 -14.75 10.22 13.46
CA ARG A 110 -14.70 10.66 14.87
C ARG A 110 -16.11 11.11 15.21
N GLY A 111 -16.79 10.37 16.08
CA GLY A 111 -18.15 10.70 16.52
C GLY A 111 -18.77 9.52 17.25
N GLN A 112 -18.86 9.66 18.56
CA GLN A 112 -19.33 8.72 19.56
C GLN A 112 -20.86 8.81 19.70
N SER A 113 -21.49 7.70 20.13
CA SER A 113 -22.86 7.62 20.70
C SER A 113 -24.01 7.84 19.71
N VAL A 114 -25.09 7.06 19.68
CA VAL A 114 -26.01 6.73 20.76
C VAL A 114 -26.87 5.51 20.36
N TYR A 115 -27.35 4.78 21.38
CA TYR A 115 -28.37 3.72 21.39
C TYR A 115 -29.34 3.62 20.17
N SER A 116 -29.64 2.40 19.75
CA SER A 116 -31.02 1.99 19.47
C SER A 116 -31.17 0.49 19.70
N VAL A 117 -31.98 0.17 20.71
CA VAL A 117 -32.42 -1.16 21.12
C VAL A 117 -33.72 -1.47 20.40
N CYS A 118 -33.77 -2.64 19.77
CA CYS A 118 -34.90 -3.58 19.58
C CYS A 118 -34.71 -4.27 18.22
N GLY A 119 -34.91 -5.55 18.02
CA GLY A 119 -35.55 -6.58 18.83
C GLY A 119 -36.03 -7.63 17.82
N SER A 120 -35.59 -8.87 18.00
CA SER A 120 -36.00 -10.03 17.20
C SER A 120 -37.53 -10.16 17.13
N LYS A 121 -38.09 -10.50 15.95
CA LYS A 121 -39.15 -11.52 15.81
C LYS A 121 -39.53 -11.82 14.35
N HIS A 122 -39.73 -13.11 14.12
CA HIS A 122 -40.43 -13.77 13.00
C HIS A 122 -41.73 -13.05 12.58
N SER A 123 -42.09 -13.09 11.31
CA SER A 123 -43.17 -14.00 10.85
C SER A 123 -43.23 -14.11 9.33
N ARG A 124 -43.65 -15.29 8.93
CA ARG A 124 -43.79 -15.84 7.59
C ARG A 124 -45.30 -15.94 7.40
N ASP A 125 -45.88 -15.26 6.42
CA ASP A 125 -47.26 -15.53 6.02
C ASP A 125 -47.37 -15.52 4.50
N GLU A 126 -47.85 -16.68 4.05
CA GLU A 126 -48.17 -17.16 2.73
C GLU A 126 -49.65 -16.83 2.46
N SER A 127 -50.00 -16.45 1.23
CA SER A 127 -51.24 -16.80 0.52
C SER A 127 -51.63 -15.72 -0.48
N SER A 128 -51.35 -16.01 -1.75
CA SER A 128 -52.08 -15.49 -2.90
C SER A 128 -53.17 -16.52 -3.21
N SER A 129 -54.43 -16.09 -3.23
CA SER A 129 -55.51 -16.83 -3.86
C SER A 129 -56.45 -15.83 -4.52
N ASP A 130 -56.67 -16.08 -5.80
CA ASP A 130 -57.59 -15.46 -6.73
C ASP A 130 -59.05 -15.55 -6.26
N GLU A 131 -59.88 -14.56 -6.63
CA GLU A 131 -61.18 -14.74 -7.30
C GLU A 131 -61.96 -13.41 -7.45
N GLU A 132 -62.41 -13.22 -8.69
CA GLU A 132 -63.71 -12.71 -9.17
C GLU A 132 -64.20 -11.25 -8.96
N SER A 133 -64.50 -10.60 -10.11
CA SER A 133 -65.69 -9.81 -10.47
C SER A 133 -65.27 -8.68 -11.44
N SER A 134 -65.82 -8.50 -12.64
CA SER A 134 -67.17 -8.79 -13.18
C SER A 134 -67.14 -9.10 -14.68
#